data_AF-A0A183TT76-F1
#
_entry.id   AF-A0A183TT76-F1
#
_cell.length_a   1.000
_cell.length_b   1.000
_cell.length_c   1.000
_cell.angle_alpha   90.00
_cell.angle_beta   90.00
_cell.angle_gamma   90.00
#
_symmetry.space_group_name_H-M   'P 1'
#
loop_
_entity.id
_entity.type
_entity.pdbx_description
1 polymer ?
#
loop_
_entity_poly.entity_id
_entity_poly.type
_entity_poly.pdbx_seq_one_letter_code
_entity_poly.pdbx_strand_id
1 'polypeptide(L)'
;DVGTDYTFFWSDRPKAERRDAGVAFAIRNDIVGRLPCLLQGINDRLMSLRLPLRGYKFATILSAYAPAMTRSDALKDKFYEDLHALLFTGLAN
;
A
#
# COMPACT_ATOMS: atom_id res chain seq x y z
N ASP A 1 -8.05 28.20 3.46
CA ASP A 1 -8.16 26.95 4.22
C ASP A 1 -7.88 25.80 3.27
N VAL A 2 -6.83 25.01 3.52
CA VAL A 2 -6.21 24.08 2.53
C VAL A 2 -6.10 22.66 3.12
N GLY A 3 -6.85 22.37 4.19
CA GLY A 3 -6.62 21.19 5.03
C GLY A 3 -7.62 20.03 4.90
N THR A 4 -8.61 20.08 4.00
CA THR A 4 -9.78 19.18 4.10
C THR A 4 -10.13 18.41 2.83
N ASP A 5 -9.29 18.39 1.80
CA ASP A 5 -9.63 17.75 0.51
C ASP A 5 -9.15 16.30 0.40
N TYR A 6 -8.24 15.85 1.26
CA TYR A 6 -7.63 14.52 1.21
C TYR A 6 -7.60 13.83 2.57
N THR A 7 -7.79 12.51 2.57
CA THR A 7 -7.53 11.61 3.69
C THR A 7 -6.26 10.84 3.39
N PHE A 8 -5.36 10.76 4.37
CA PHE A 8 -4.10 10.02 4.28
C PHE A 8 -4.24 8.68 4.97
N PHE A 9 -3.77 7.63 4.29
CA PHE A 9 -3.59 6.30 4.86
C PHE A 9 -2.12 5.94 4.74
N TRP A 10 -1.51 5.43 5.81
CA TRP A 10 -0.10 5.06 5.80
C TRP A 10 0.14 3.70 6.45
N SER A 11 1.19 3.04 6.00
CA SER A 11 1.77 1.85 6.62
C SER A 11 3.21 2.18 7.02
N ASP A 12 3.54 1.93 8.27
CA ASP A 12 4.85 2.22 8.87
C ASP A 12 5.08 1.20 10.02
N ARG A 13 6.31 1.12 10.49
CA ARG A 13 6.67 0.27 11.62
C ARG A 13 6.00 0.73 12.92
N PRO A 14 5.77 -0.20 13.87
CA PRO A 14 5.34 0.14 15.21
C PRO A 14 6.25 1.20 15.84
N LYS A 15 5.69 2.08 16.67
CA LYS A 15 6.40 3.22 17.26
C LYS A 15 7.65 2.82 18.07
N ALA A 16 7.73 1.58 18.55
CA ALA A 16 8.87 1.04 19.29
C ALA A 16 10.08 0.70 18.39
N GLU A 17 9.89 0.63 17.08
CA GLU A 17 10.94 0.31 16.11
C GLU A 17 11.44 1.57 15.38
N ARG A 18 12.69 1.50 14.92
CA ARG A 18 13.29 2.55 14.10
C ARG A 18 12.55 2.65 12.76
N ARG A 19 12.03 3.84 12.44
CA ARG A 19 11.34 4.14 11.18
C ARG A 19 12.33 4.43 10.06
N ASP A 20 12.59 3.40 9.26
CA ASP A 20 13.48 3.50 8.09
C ASP A 20 12.73 3.49 6.75
N ALA A 21 11.40 3.35 6.77
CA ALA A 21 10.53 3.33 5.61
C ALA A 21 9.10 3.67 6.01
N GLY A 22 8.31 4.10 5.02
CA GLY A 22 6.88 4.28 5.15
C GLY A 22 6.29 4.48 3.77
N VAL A 23 5.07 3.98 3.58
CA VAL A 23 4.30 4.16 2.35
C VAL A 23 2.92 4.68 2.69
N ALA A 24 2.37 5.50 1.81
CA ALA A 24 1.08 6.12 2.02
C ALA A 24 0.29 6.30 0.73
N PHE A 25 -1.02 6.46 0.89
CA PHE A 25 -1.93 6.99 -0.12
C PHE A 25 -2.58 8.27 0.40
N ALA A 26 -2.66 9.27 -0.47
CA ALA A 26 -3.51 10.44 -0.28
C ALA A 26 -4.72 10.30 -1.20
N ILE A 27 -5.92 10.14 -0.63
CA ILE A 27 -7.16 9.93 -1.38
C ILE A 27 -8.08 11.11 -1.16
N ARG A 28 -8.66 11.65 -2.22
CA ARG A 28 -9.61 12.76 -2.09
C ARG A 28 -10.85 12.34 -1.31
N ASN A 29 -11.35 13.22 -0.44
CA ASN A 29 -12.43 12.92 0.48
C ASN A 29 -13.76 12.58 -0.21
N ASP A 30 -14.03 13.19 -1.37
CA ASP A 30 -15.20 12.88 -2.21
C ASP A 30 -15.15 11.48 -2.84
N ILE A 31 -13.96 10.88 -2.89
CA ILE A 31 -13.70 9.52 -3.40
C ILE A 31 -13.65 8.51 -2.24
N VAL A 32 -13.10 8.88 -1.08
CA VAL A 32 -12.96 8.01 0.11
C VAL A 32 -14.30 7.37 0.50
N GLY A 33 -15.37 8.15 0.57
CA GLY A 33 -16.70 7.64 0.97
C GLY A 33 -17.39 6.77 -0.09
N ARG A 34 -16.84 6.71 -1.32
CA ARG A 34 -17.39 5.95 -2.45
C ARG A 34 -16.59 4.70 -2.78
N LEU A 35 -15.39 4.54 -2.22
CA LEU A 35 -14.58 3.33 -2.40
C LEU A 35 -15.24 2.16 -1.65
N PRO A 36 -15.71 1.12 -2.36
CA PRO A 36 -15.98 -0.17 -1.74
C PRO A 36 -14.62 -0.84 -1.50
N CYS A 37 -14.11 -0.71 -0.27
CA CYS A 37 -13.20 -1.64 0.41
C CYS A 37 -11.66 -1.44 0.37
N LEU A 38 -11.06 -1.94 1.47
CA LEU A 38 -9.70 -2.43 1.78
C LEU A 38 -8.50 -1.64 1.21
N LEU A 39 -8.15 -0.55 1.89
CA LEU A 39 -6.74 -0.19 2.03
C LEU A 39 -6.06 -1.23 2.93
N GLN A 40 -5.01 -1.87 2.46
CA GLN A 40 -4.26 -2.86 3.24
C GLN A 40 -2.79 -2.45 3.32
N GLY A 41 -2.34 -2.15 4.54
CA GLY A 41 -0.92 -2.11 4.86
C GLY A 41 -0.40 -3.53 4.99
N ILE A 42 0.63 -3.87 4.21
CA ILE A 42 1.21 -5.22 4.19
C ILE A 42 2.45 -5.24 5.06
N ASN A 43 3.32 -4.24 4.89
CA ASN A 43 4.46 -3.97 5.74
C ASN A 43 4.81 -2.47 5.67
N ASP A 44 5.92 -2.04 6.27
CA ASP A 44 6.40 -0.65 6.29
C ASP A 44 6.80 -0.12 4.88
N ARG A 45 6.83 -0.99 3.87
CA ARG A 45 7.29 -0.71 2.51
C ARG A 45 6.28 -1.04 1.42
N LEU A 46 5.16 -1.68 1.74
CA LEU A 46 4.15 -2.11 0.78
C LEU A 46 2.74 -1.85 1.34
N MET A 47 1.94 -1.16 0.53
CA MET A 47 0.53 -0.90 0.78
C MET A 47 -0.25 -1.02 -0.52
N SER A 48 -1.44 -1.61 -0.46
CA SER A 48 -2.31 -1.79 -1.61
C SER A 48 -3.66 -1.11 -1.45
N LEU A 49 -4.23 -0.75 -2.60
CA LEU A 49 -5.58 -0.23 -2.73
C LEU A 49 -6.27 -0.94 -3.89
N ARG A 50 -7.40 -1.61 -3.62
CA ARG A 50 -8.25 -2.19 -4.66
C ARG A 50 -9.40 -1.23 -4.97
N LEU A 51 -9.44 -0.76 -6.22
CA LEU A 51 -10.50 0.08 -6.75
C LEU A 51 -11.43 -0.76 -7.63
N PRO A 52 -12.72 -0.90 -7.28
CA PRO A 52 -13.66 -1.53 -8.18
C PRO A 52 -13.83 -0.69 -9.45
N LEU A 53 -13.84 -1.38 -10.57
CA LEU A 53 -14.18 -0.84 -11.87
C LEU A 53 -15.60 -1.30 -12.23
N ARG A 54 -15.93 -1.32 -13.51
CA ARG A 54 -17.23 -1.77 -14.00
C ARG A 54 -17.31 -3.31 -14.00
N GLY A 55 -18.42 -3.85 -13.47
CA GLY A 55 -18.64 -5.29 -13.38
C GLY A 55 -17.80 -5.95 -12.27
N TYR A 56 -17.36 -7.19 -12.48
CA TYR A 56 -16.52 -7.94 -11.54
C TYR A 56 -15.02 -7.65 -11.71
N LYS A 57 -14.65 -6.41 -12.04
CA LYS A 57 -13.26 -6.02 -12.30
C LYS A 57 -12.77 -5.04 -11.25
N PHE A 58 -11.48 -5.13 -10.92
CA PHE A 58 -10.82 -4.25 -9.98
C PHE A 58 -9.49 -3.77 -10.58
N ALA A 59 -9.11 -2.52 -10.29
CA ALA A 59 -7.74 -2.05 -10.44
C ALA A 59 -7.05 -2.15 -9.08
N THR A 60 -5.82 -2.68 -9.04
CA THR A 60 -5.00 -2.67 -7.83
C THR A 60 -3.92 -1.61 -7.98
N ILE A 61 -3.88 -0.63 -7.08
CA ILE A 61 -2.83 0.38 -6.99
C ILE A 61 -1.91 0.00 -5.84
N LEU A 62 -0.59 0.05 -6.08
CA LEU A 62 0.44 -0.28 -5.10
C LEU A 62 1.26 0.97 -4.74
N SER A 63 1.43 1.20 -3.44
CA SER A 63 2.42 2.13 -2.90
C SER A 63 3.56 1.30 -2.35
N ALA A 64 4.75 1.49 -2.91
CA ALA A 64 5.91 0.64 -2.62
C ALA A 64 7.17 1.48 -2.42
N TYR A 65 7.94 1.15 -1.39
CA TYR A 65 9.25 1.74 -1.15
C TYR A 65 10.34 0.68 -1.16
N ALA A 66 11.05 0.59 -2.29
CA ALA A 66 12.07 -0.41 -2.50
C ALA A 66 13.16 -0.34 -1.40
N PRO A 67 13.68 -1.51 -0.97
CA PRO A 67 14.81 -1.56 -0.07
C PRO A 67 16.05 -0.90 -0.70
N ALA A 68 16.83 -0.20 0.11
CA ALA A 68 18.08 0.41 -0.35
C ALA A 68 19.07 -0.67 -0.81
N MET A 69 19.92 -0.35 -1.79
CA MET A 69 20.92 -1.29 -2.34
C MET A 69 21.85 -1.87 -1.28
N THR A 70 22.12 -1.11 -0.21
CA THR A 70 22.98 -1.50 0.92
C THR A 70 22.31 -2.44 1.93
N ARG A 71 21.01 -2.73 1.78
CA ARG A 71 20.30 -3.69 2.63
C ARG A 71 20.72 -5.12 2.25
N SER A 72 20.64 -6.02 3.23
CA SER A 72 20.96 -7.44 3.03
C SER A 72 20.07 -8.09 1.96
N ASP A 73 20.59 -9.13 1.31
CA ASP A 73 19.86 -9.89 0.30
C ASP A 73 18.56 -10.46 0.85
N ALA A 74 18.59 -11.02 2.06
CA ALA A 74 17.39 -11.53 2.73
C ALA A 74 16.26 -10.48 2.90
N LEU A 75 16.59 -9.20 3.10
CA LEU A 75 15.58 -8.13 3.17
C LEU A 75 15.04 -7.74 1.79
N LYS A 76 15.88 -7.83 0.75
CA LYS A 76 15.47 -7.58 -0.64
C LYS A 76 14.58 -8.71 -1.14
N ASP A 77 14.99 -9.96 -0.92
CA ASP A 77 14.25 -11.15 -1.32
C ASP A 77 12.86 -11.16 -0.67
N LYS A 78 12.80 -10.93 0.64
CA LYS A 78 11.52 -10.82 1.35
C LYS A 78 10.60 -9.74 0.77
N PHE A 79 11.15 -8.58 0.41
CA PHE A 79 10.35 -7.52 -0.21
C PHE A 79 9.76 -7.97 -1.56
N TYR A 80 10.54 -8.67 -2.39
CA TYR A 80 10.04 -9.17 -3.68
C TYR A 80 9.07 -10.36 -3.53
N GLU A 81 9.25 -11.21 -2.51
CA GLU A 81 8.29 -12.26 -2.15
C GLU A 81 6.94 -11.66 -1.71
N ASP A 82 6.96 -10.69 -0.80
CA ASP A 82 5.75 -9.99 -0.34
C ASP A 82 5.04 -9.29 -1.50
N LEU A 83 5.80 -8.65 -2.40
CA LEU A 83 5.28 -8.01 -3.61
C LEU A 83 4.66 -9.04 -4.57
N HIS A 84 5.30 -10.19 -4.75
CA HIS A 84 4.80 -11.27 -5.59
C HIS A 84 3.49 -11.85 -5.03
N ALA A 85 3.45 -12.13 -3.72
CA ALA A 85 2.24 -12.59 -3.05
C ALA A 85 1.07 -11.61 -3.22
N LEU A 86 1.34 -10.31 -3.14
CA LEU A 86 0.34 -9.26 -3.34
C LEU A 86 -0.22 -9.21 -4.77
N LEU A 87 0.64 -9.35 -5.79
CA LEU A 87 0.22 -9.35 -7.19
C LEU A 87 -0.63 -10.59 -7.52
N PHE A 88 -0.30 -11.75 -6.95
CA PHE A 88 -1.02 -12.99 -7.22
C PHE A 88 -2.31 -13.16 -6.42
N THR A 89 -2.36 -12.68 -5.17
CA THR A 89 -3.64 -12.57 -4.41
C THR A 89 -4.59 -11.58 -5.08
N GLY A 90 -4.04 -10.57 -5.76
CA GLY A 90 -4.74 -9.61 -6.61
C GLY A 90 -5.44 -10.18 -7.85
N LEU A 91 -5.18 -11.42 -8.25
CA LEU A 91 -5.76 -12.05 -9.45
C LEU A 91 -6.73 -13.20 -9.14
N ALA A 92 -6.80 -13.67 -7.89
CA ALA A 92 -7.50 -14.90 -7.52
C ALA A 92 -8.91 -14.71 -6.91
N ASN A 93 -9.43 -13.49 -6.82
CA ASN A 93 -10.79 -13.19 -6.34
C ASN A 93 -11.46 -12.13 -7.20
#